data_AF-A0A970QLF2-F1
#
_entry.id   AF-A0A970QLF2-F1
#
_cell.length_a   1.000
_cell.length_b   1.000
_cell.length_c   1.000
_cell.angle_alpha   90.00
_cell.angle_beta   90.00
_cell.angle_gamma   90.00
#
_symmetry.space_group_name_H-M   'P 1'
#
loop_
_entity.id
_entity.type
_entity.pdbx_description
1 polymer ?
#
loop_
_entity_poly.entity_id
_entity_poly.type
_entity_poly.pdbx_seq_one_letter_code
_entity_poly.pdbx_strand_id
1 'polypeptide(L)'
;MKKVSLFLSVILFMTIELKSQIIIVENENFETYLSTWTVQPTYAWMPNPNLYVSGNQSYVGFVPALNGDSVLFTTPFYNLVNYSQVKLYFNHICKVSNQDLC
;
A
#
# COMPACT_ATOMS: atom_id res chain seq x y z
N MET A 1 44.06 9.27 -28.21
CA MET A 1 43.03 8.22 -27.98
C MET A 1 42.29 8.35 -26.64
N LYS A 2 42.96 8.67 -25.52
CA LYS A 2 42.31 8.81 -24.20
C LYS A 2 41.13 9.80 -24.16
N LYS A 3 41.24 10.96 -24.83
CA LYS A 3 40.17 11.99 -24.91
C LYS A 3 38.91 11.50 -25.64
N VAL A 4 39.09 10.72 -26.71
CA VAL A 4 37.99 10.13 -27.49
C VAL A 4 37.30 9.03 -26.69
N SER A 5 38.08 8.20 -25.99
CA SER A 5 37.54 7.14 -25.13
C SER A 5 36.71 7.71 -23.97
N LEU A 6 37.14 8.82 -23.38
CA LEU A 6 36.39 9.52 -22.33
C LEU A 6 35.06 10.08 -22.87
N PHE A 7 35.10 10.68 -24.07
CA PHE A 7 33.91 11.24 -24.69
C PHE A 7 32.89 10.14 -25.02
N LEU A 8 33.36 9.01 -25.52
CA LEU A 8 32.52 7.85 -25.82
C LEU A 8 31.91 7.24 -24.55
N SER A 9 32.64 7.20 -23.44
CA SER A 9 32.08 6.70 -22.18
C SER A 9 30.98 7.61 -21.63
N VAL A 10 31.15 8.94 -21.72
CA VAL A 10 30.13 9.90 -21.26
C VAL A 10 28.85 9.78 -22.07
N ILE A 11 28.95 9.63 -23.41
CA ILE A 11 27.78 9.40 -24.27
C ILE A 11 27.08 8.09 -23.89
N LEU A 12 27.84 7.02 -23.65
CA LEU A 12 27.28 5.74 -23.24
C LEU A 12 26.54 5.83 -21.89
N PHE A 13 27.10 6.57 -20.92
CA PHE A 13 26.44 6.81 -19.63
C PHE A 13 25.15 7.64 -19.74
N MET A 14 25.09 8.60 -20.67
CA MET A 14 23.91 9.43 -20.90
C MET A 14 22.73 8.65 -21.51
N THR A 15 23.00 7.49 -22.13
CA THR A 15 21.95 6.60 -22.66
C THR A 15 21.35 5.63 -21.64
N ILE A 16 21.90 5.58 -20.42
CA ILE A 16 21.37 4.72 -19.36
C ILE A 16 20.18 5.44 -18.72
N GLU A 17 18.97 5.03 -19.10
CA GLU A 17 17.74 5.47 -18.44
C GLU A 17 17.71 4.95 -17.00
N LEU A 18 17.94 5.84 -16.03
CA LEU A 18 17.79 5.52 -14.60
C LEU A 18 16.30 5.47 -14.24
N LYS A 19 15.69 4.28 -14.26
CA LYS A 19 14.26 4.07 -13.90
C LYS A 19 14.03 3.88 -12.39
N SER A 20 14.56 4.77 -11.55
CA SER A 20 14.53 4.60 -10.09
C SER A 20 13.61 5.56 -9.33
N GLN A 21 12.67 6.25 -9.98
CA GLN A 21 11.69 7.05 -9.23
C GLN A 21 10.64 6.12 -8.61
N ILE A 22 10.43 6.27 -7.30
CA ILE A 22 9.32 5.62 -6.58
C ILE A 22 8.05 6.34 -7.02
N ILE A 23 7.19 5.65 -7.76
CA ILE A 23 5.87 6.15 -8.11
C ILE A 23 4.87 5.55 -7.13
N ILE A 24 4.14 6.42 -6.44
CA ILE A 24 3.05 6.03 -5.54
C ILE A 24 1.79 5.92 -6.41
N VAL A 25 1.30 4.69 -6.61
CA VAL A 25 0.08 4.42 -7.41
C VAL A 25 -1.18 4.75 -6.61
N GLU A 26 -1.19 4.42 -5.32
CA GLU A 26 -2.24 4.79 -4.38
C GLU A 26 -1.62 5.01 -2.99
N ASN A 27 -2.17 5.95 -2.24
CA ASN A 27 -1.85 6.20 -0.84
C ASN A 27 -3.15 6.21 -0.03
N GLU A 28 -3.63 5.03 0.33
CA GLU A 28 -4.79 4.90 1.20
C GLU A 28 -4.36 5.09 2.66
N ASN A 29 -4.95 6.09 3.32
CA ASN A 29 -4.64 6.47 4.69
C ASN A 29 -5.76 6.15 5.68
N PHE A 30 -6.85 5.55 5.19
CA PHE A 30 -8.04 5.15 5.94
C PHE A 30 -8.82 6.32 6.56
N GLU A 31 -8.57 7.55 6.14
CA GLU A 31 -9.23 8.76 6.67
C GLU A 31 -10.62 9.02 6.07
N THR A 32 -10.96 8.30 5.00
CA THR A 32 -12.22 8.48 4.28
C THR A 32 -12.91 7.14 4.03
N TYR A 33 -14.13 7.19 3.47
CA TYR A 33 -14.84 5.99 3.09
C TYR A 33 -14.19 5.35 1.86
N LEU A 34 -13.85 4.07 1.96
CA LEU A 34 -13.18 3.31 0.90
C LEU A 34 -14.16 2.85 -0.18
N SER A 35 -14.57 3.76 -1.06
CA SER A 35 -15.61 3.49 -2.05
C SER A 35 -15.25 2.44 -3.11
N THR A 36 -13.97 2.17 -3.33
CA THR A 36 -13.47 1.26 -4.38
C THR A 36 -12.97 -0.08 -3.82
N TRP A 37 -12.80 -0.18 -2.50
CA TRP A 37 -12.34 -1.40 -1.84
C TRP A 37 -13.53 -2.31 -1.54
N THR A 38 -13.29 -3.61 -1.49
CA THR A 38 -14.36 -4.59 -1.21
C THR A 38 -14.13 -5.29 0.13
N VAL A 39 -15.22 -5.46 0.88
CA VAL A 39 -15.24 -6.03 2.23
C VAL A 39 -16.13 -7.27 2.22
N GLN A 40 -15.61 -8.40 2.71
CA GLN A 40 -16.37 -9.65 2.81
C GLN A 40 -16.09 -10.36 4.15
N PRO A 41 -17.10 -10.78 4.91
CA PRO A 41 -18.52 -10.47 4.74
C PRO A 41 -18.79 -8.96 4.92
N THR A 42 -19.95 -8.48 4.47
CA THR A 42 -20.33 -7.07 4.62
C THR A 42 -20.22 -6.64 6.08
N TYR A 43 -19.67 -5.44 6.32
CA TYR A 43 -19.41 -4.89 7.67
C TYR A 43 -18.33 -5.62 8.49
N ALA A 44 -17.59 -6.58 7.91
CA ALA A 44 -16.45 -7.18 8.58
C ALA A 44 -15.31 -6.19 8.85
N TRP A 45 -15.21 -5.14 8.03
CA TRP A 45 -14.26 -4.04 8.20
C TRP A 45 -15.03 -2.71 8.21
N MET A 46 -14.85 -1.92 9.26
CA MET A 46 -15.60 -0.67 9.45
C MET A 46 -14.69 0.46 9.96
N PRO A 47 -14.95 1.72 9.59
CA PRO A 47 -14.27 2.86 10.19
C PRO A 47 -14.62 2.97 11.68
N ASN A 48 -13.62 3.29 12.49
CA ASN A 48 -13.71 3.46 13.93
C ASN A 48 -12.95 4.74 14.35
N PRO A 49 -13.67 5.77 14.83
CA PRO A 49 -13.06 7.03 15.26
C PRO A 49 -12.48 6.96 16.68
N ASN A 50 -12.39 5.79 17.32
CA ASN A 50 -11.85 5.65 18.68
C ASN A 50 -10.50 4.91 18.73
N LEU A 51 -10.04 4.35 17.61
CA LEU A 51 -8.88 3.46 17.55
C LEU A 51 -7.75 4.02 16.65
N TYR A 52 -7.64 5.35 16.53
CA TYR A 52 -6.61 6.00 15.71
C TYR A 52 -5.49 6.58 16.58
N VAL A 53 -4.24 6.45 16.12
CA VAL A 53 -3.07 7.07 16.77
C VAL A 53 -2.79 8.46 16.19
N SER A 54 -3.11 8.67 14.91
CA SER A 54 -2.98 9.91 14.15
C SER A 54 -4.10 9.98 13.12
N GLY A 55 -4.55 11.18 12.75
CA GLY A 55 -5.65 11.37 11.82
C GLY A 55 -7.01 11.46 12.51
N ASN A 56 -8.08 11.01 11.86
CA ASN A 56 -9.46 11.11 12.38
C ASN A 56 -10.13 9.75 12.63
N GLN A 57 -9.64 8.66 12.01
CA GLN A 57 -10.22 7.33 12.17
C GLN A 57 -9.23 6.21 11.77
N SER A 58 -9.55 4.98 12.16
CA SER A 58 -8.90 3.77 11.65
C SER A 58 -9.95 2.76 11.18
N TYR A 59 -9.58 1.73 10.42
CA TYR A 59 -10.49 0.63 10.09
C TYR A 59 -10.29 -0.55 11.03
N VAL A 60 -11.38 -1.06 11.60
CA VAL A 60 -11.38 -2.23 12.49
C VAL A 60 -12.00 -3.43 11.80
N GLY A 61 -11.33 -4.58 11.89
CA GLY A 61 -11.83 -5.86 11.41
C GLY A 61 -12.48 -6.68 12.52
N PHE A 62 -13.68 -7.20 12.30
CA PHE A 62 -14.36 -8.13 13.20
C PHE A 62 -14.49 -9.50 12.55
N VAL A 63 -13.82 -10.52 13.09
CA VAL A 63 -13.96 -11.91 12.63
C VAL A 63 -15.13 -12.55 13.38
N PRO A 64 -16.27 -12.82 12.71
CA PRO A 64 -17.38 -13.49 13.36
C PRO A 64 -17.00 -14.94 13.69
N ALA A 65 -17.37 -15.40 14.89
CA ALA A 65 -17.14 -16.78 15.34
C ALA A 65 -18.09 -17.81 14.69
N LEU A 66 -18.69 -17.47 13.55
CA LEU A 66 -19.64 -18.28 12.80
C LEU A 66 -19.37 -18.06 11.30
N ASN A 67 -19.39 -19.14 10.50
CA ASN A 67 -19.07 -19.20 9.07
C ASN A 67 -17.57 -19.11 8.70
N GLY A 68 -16.75 -20.06 9.17
CA GLY A 68 -15.42 -20.31 8.58
C GLY A 68 -14.37 -19.24 8.87
N ASP A 69 -14.51 -18.50 9.98
CA ASP A 69 -13.51 -17.66 10.67
C ASP A 69 -12.60 -16.82 9.75
N SER A 70 -13.18 -16.20 8.71
CA SER A 70 -12.41 -15.38 7.77
C SER A 70 -13.12 -14.09 7.40
N VAL A 71 -12.32 -13.05 7.28
CA VAL A 71 -12.72 -11.74 6.77
C VAL A 71 -11.72 -11.32 5.72
N LEU A 72 -12.20 -10.78 4.63
CA LEU A 72 -11.42 -10.28 3.51
C LEU A 72 -11.65 -8.78 3.34
N PHE A 73 -10.56 -8.11 3.04
CA PHE A 73 -10.52 -6.72 2.67
C PHE A 73 -9.62 -6.60 1.45
N THR A 74 -10.21 -6.24 0.32
CA THR A 74 -9.54 -6.34 -0.99
C THR A 74 -9.45 -4.97 -1.62
N THR A 75 -8.25 -4.61 -2.05
CA THR A 75 -7.99 -3.39 -2.81
C THR A 75 -8.65 -3.45 -4.19
N PRO A 76 -8.82 -2.32 -4.88
CA PRO A 76 -9.01 -2.28 -6.32
C PRO A 76 -7.90 -3.01 -7.08
N PHE A 77 -8.19 -3.35 -8.34
CA PHE A 77 -7.16 -3.77 -9.28
C PHE A 77 -6.44 -2.55 -9.84
N TYR A 78 -5.11 -2.52 -9.68
CA TYR A 78 -4.26 -1.51 -10.29
C TYR A 78 -3.63 -2.02 -11.58
N ASN A 79 -3.65 -1.20 -12.63
CA ASN A 79 -2.88 -1.48 -13.84
C ASN A 79 -1.41 -1.10 -13.61
N LEU A 80 -0.57 -2.12 -13.45
CA LEU A 80 0.84 -1.95 -13.12
C LEU A 80 1.79 -2.20 -14.31
N VAL A 81 1.27 -2.30 -15.54
CA VAL A 81 2.04 -2.69 -16.75
C VAL A 81 3.29 -1.83 -16.99
N ASN A 82 3.25 -0.55 -16.62
CA ASN A 82 4.36 0.39 -16.86
C ASN A 82 5.38 0.45 -15.70
N TYR A 83 5.22 -0.34 -14.65
CA TYR A 83 6.07 -0.28 -13.46
C TYR A 83 6.96 -1.52 -13.37
N SER A 84 8.28 -1.30 -13.25
CA SER A 84 9.26 -2.38 -13.07
C SER A 84 9.28 -2.96 -11.65
N GLN A 85 8.74 -2.22 -10.68
CA GLN A 85 8.65 -2.61 -9.28
C GLN A 85 7.37 -2.04 -8.66
N VAL A 86 6.83 -2.78 -7.70
CA VAL A 86 5.64 -2.40 -6.92
C VAL A 86 6.02 -2.50 -5.46
N LYS A 87 5.75 -1.44 -4.69
CA LYS A 87 5.97 -1.42 -3.24
C LYS A 87 4.66 -1.08 -2.55
N LEU A 88 4.24 -1.97 -1.67
CA LEU A 88 3.06 -1.79 -0.84
C LEU A 88 3.52 -1.45 0.57
N TYR A 89 3.07 -0.31 1.08
CA TYR A 89 3.37 0.16 2.42
C TYR A 89 2.09 0.23 3.22
N PHE A 90 2.12 -0.32 4.43
CA PHE A 90 1.06 -0.17 5.41
C PHE A 90 1.63 0.62 6.57
N ASN A 91 0.96 1.71 6.95
CA ASN A 91 1.41 2.49 8.10
C ASN A 91 1.22 1.69 9.38
N HIS A 92 0.03 1.15 9.66
CA HIS A 92 -0.20 0.25 10.80
C HIS A 92 -1.28 -0.80 10.49
N ILE A 93 -1.00 -2.07 10.75
CA ILE A 93 -2.03 -3.11 10.95
C ILE A 93 -1.87 -3.57 12.40
N CYS A 94 -2.70 -3.03 13.30
CA CYS A 94 -2.71 -3.45 14.70
C CYS A 94 -3.76 -4.54 14.88
N LYS A 95 -3.33 -5.73 15.29
CA LYS A 95 -4.24 -6.73 15.84
C LYS A 95 -4.61 -6.28 17.25
N VAL A 96 -5.77 -5.66 17.41
CA VAL A 96 -6.27 -5.29 18.74
C VAL A 96 -7.01 -6.49 19.33
N SER A 97 -6.25 -7.47 19.84
CA SER A 97 -6.79 -8.32 20.90
C SER A 97 -6.75 -7.50 22.19
N ASN A 98 -7.72 -7.64 23.10
CA ASN A 98 -7.62 -7.04 24.44
C ASN A 98 -6.35 -7.48 25.20
N GLN A 99 -5.68 -8.54 24.72
CA GLN A 99 -4.40 -9.04 25.25
C GLN A 99 -3.16 -8.47 24.51
N ASP A 100 -3.34 -7.86 23.33
CA ASP A 100 -2.26 -7.39 22.44
C ASP A 100 -2.20 -5.85 22.43
N LEU A 101 -2.23 -5.22 23.61
CA LEU A 101 -1.94 -3.79 23.74
C LEU A 101 -0.42 -3.58 23.55
N CYS A 102 -0.05 -2.78 22.55
CA CYS A 102 1.31 -2.30 22.34
C CYS A 102 1.72 -1.28 23.43
#